data_AF-A0A2G1X641-F1
#
_entry.id   AF-A0A2G1X641-F1
#
_cell.length_a   1.000
_cell.length_b   1.000
_cell.length_c   1.000
_cell.angle_alpha   90.00
_cell.angle_beta   90.00
_cell.angle_gamma   90.00
#
_symmetry.space_group_name_H-M   'P 1'
#
loop_
_entity.id
_entity.type
_entity.pdbx_description
1 polymer ?
#
loop_
_entity_poly.entity_id
_entity_poly.type
_entity_poly.pdbx_seq_one_letter_code
_entity_poly.pdbx_strand_id
1 'polypeptide(L)'
;MSDHEHDDATGSDGEASSGDEPTFKAAEYADGTVTYPPHTVGPNGAERVGTVDLREYEGRVVTWTTSTATPPGVREPNTLAIVEFEMGDDYDGPPVRALGQIAEREDGSGETFDVDIGDRVEPVYADELREPGAGIREPESQDWDGFRFRPVE
;
A
#
# COMPACT_ATOMS: atom_id res chain seq x y z
N MET A 1 -27.79 -23.80 -29.01
CA MET A 1 -27.75 -22.62 -28.11
C MET A 1 -26.66 -22.94 -27.13
N SER A 2 -25.51 -22.28 -27.27
CA SER A 2 -24.34 -22.52 -26.43
C SER A 2 -24.53 -21.72 -25.15
N ASP A 3 -24.60 -22.40 -24.01
CA ASP A 3 -24.55 -21.73 -22.71
C ASP A 3 -23.13 -21.21 -22.47
N HIS A 4 -23.05 -19.93 -22.17
CA HIS A 4 -21.83 -19.20 -21.87
C HIS A 4 -21.60 -19.32 -20.36
N GLU A 5 -20.67 -20.19 -19.95
CA GLU A 5 -20.22 -20.25 -18.56
C GLU A 5 -19.48 -18.94 -18.24
N HIS A 6 -19.99 -18.19 -17.27
CA HIS A 6 -19.33 -17.04 -16.69
C HIS A 6 -18.24 -17.55 -15.75
N ASP A 7 -16.99 -17.34 -16.12
CA ASP A 7 -15.82 -17.58 -15.28
C ASP A 7 -15.77 -16.50 -14.20
N ASP A 8 -16.11 -16.88 -12.97
CA ASP A 8 -16.16 -16.02 -11.79
C ASP A 8 -14.73 -15.83 -11.24
N ALA A 9 -13.96 -14.95 -11.87
CA ALA A 9 -12.58 -14.64 -11.49
C ALA A 9 -12.51 -13.64 -10.32
N THR A 10 -13.30 -13.87 -9.26
CA THR A 10 -13.25 -13.08 -8.03
C THR A 10 -12.39 -13.79 -6.99
N GLY A 11 -11.07 -13.72 -7.17
CA GLY A 11 -10.09 -14.12 -6.16
C GLY A 11 -10.16 -13.17 -4.97
N SER A 12 -10.99 -13.54 -3.99
CA SER A 12 -11.10 -12.88 -2.70
C SER A 12 -9.84 -13.16 -1.86
N ASP A 13 -8.77 -12.38 -2.07
CA ASP A 13 -7.61 -12.33 -1.16
C ASP A 13 -7.89 -11.43 0.07
N GLY A 14 -9.13 -11.48 0.57
CA GLY A 14 -9.50 -10.99 1.90
C GLY A 14 -9.24 -12.07 2.94
N GLU A 15 -7.99 -12.55 3.04
CA GLU A 15 -7.61 -13.43 4.14
C GLU A 15 -7.31 -12.56 5.36
N ALA A 16 -8.37 -12.23 6.09
CA ALA A 16 -8.29 -11.66 7.43
C ALA A 16 -7.51 -12.63 8.32
N SER A 17 -6.20 -12.40 8.46
CA SER A 17 -5.39 -13.07 9.48
C SER A 17 -5.84 -12.56 10.84
N SER A 18 -6.76 -13.31 11.43
CA SER A 18 -7.22 -13.11 12.79
C SER A 18 -6.07 -13.50 13.75
N GLY A 19 -5.18 -12.54 14.06
CA GLY A 19 -4.18 -12.67 15.13
C GLY A 19 -2.72 -12.39 14.76
N ASP A 20 -2.38 -12.21 13.48
CA ASP A 20 -1.04 -11.79 13.05
C ASP A 20 -0.97 -10.28 12.86
N GLU A 21 0.20 -9.70 13.16
CA GLU A 21 0.45 -8.28 12.98
C GLU A 21 0.29 -7.90 11.48
N PRO A 22 -0.38 -6.78 11.14
CA PRO A 22 -0.61 -6.39 9.75
C PRO A 22 0.72 -6.30 8.98
N THR A 23 0.78 -6.88 7.77
CA THR A 23 1.99 -6.89 6.93
C THR A 23 1.79 -6.04 5.68
N PHE A 24 2.85 -5.38 5.20
CA PHE A 24 2.78 -4.56 3.98
C PHE A 24 3.17 -5.39 2.76
N LYS A 25 2.26 -6.27 2.35
CA LYS A 25 2.51 -7.39 1.43
C LYS A 25 2.80 -6.94 -0.01
N ALA A 26 3.92 -7.38 -0.56
CA ALA A 26 4.23 -7.45 -2.00
C ALA A 26 4.24 -8.90 -2.47
N ALA A 27 4.04 -9.15 -3.77
CA ALA A 27 4.10 -10.49 -4.36
C ALA A 27 5.48 -10.76 -4.94
N GLU A 28 6.02 -11.95 -4.68
CA GLU A 28 7.23 -12.49 -5.31
C GLU A 28 6.84 -13.53 -6.37
N TYR A 29 7.53 -13.51 -7.51
CA TYR A 29 7.26 -14.39 -8.65
C TYR A 29 8.44 -15.32 -8.97
N ALA A 30 8.16 -16.41 -9.68
CA ALA A 30 9.14 -17.44 -10.02
C ALA A 30 10.35 -16.92 -10.84
N ASP A 31 10.22 -15.76 -11.50
CA ASP A 31 11.30 -15.10 -12.23
C ASP A 31 12.13 -14.15 -11.34
N GLY A 32 11.87 -14.11 -10.03
CA GLY A 32 12.53 -13.25 -9.05
C GLY A 32 11.98 -11.83 -9.00
N THR A 33 11.00 -11.48 -9.85
CA THR A 33 10.38 -10.16 -9.77
C THR A 33 9.53 -10.01 -8.51
N VAL A 34 9.43 -8.78 -8.02
CA VAL A 34 8.56 -8.42 -6.89
C VAL A 34 7.66 -7.29 -7.35
N THR A 35 6.37 -7.38 -7.06
CA THR A 35 5.41 -6.32 -7.39
C THR A 35 4.57 -5.91 -6.20
N TYR A 36 4.24 -4.63 -6.19
CA TYR A 36 3.26 -4.04 -5.31
C TYR A 36 2.28 -3.21 -6.15
N PRO A 37 0.96 -3.33 -5.94
CA PRO A 37 0.27 -4.30 -5.08
C PRO A 37 0.44 -5.75 -5.55
N PRO A 38 0.19 -6.76 -4.69
CA PRO A 38 0.33 -8.16 -5.07
C PRO A 38 -0.72 -8.56 -6.12
N HIS A 39 -0.27 -9.23 -7.17
CA HIS A 39 -1.13 -9.81 -8.20
C HIS A 39 -0.93 -11.32 -8.31
N THR A 40 -1.95 -12.05 -8.76
CA THR A 40 -1.89 -13.52 -8.93
C THR A 40 -0.87 -13.96 -9.98
N VAL A 41 -0.66 -13.14 -11.01
CA VAL A 41 0.29 -13.40 -12.11
C VAL A 41 1.18 -12.18 -12.30
N GLY A 42 2.48 -12.43 -12.46
CA GLY A 42 3.49 -11.38 -12.61
C GLY A 42 3.44 -10.72 -13.99
N PRO A 43 4.16 -9.60 -14.18
CA PRO A 43 4.13 -8.80 -15.42
C PRO A 43 4.47 -9.60 -16.69
N ASN A 44 5.29 -10.63 -16.57
CA ASN A 44 5.74 -11.48 -17.68
C ASN A 44 4.97 -12.81 -17.78
N GLY A 45 3.88 -12.97 -17.02
CA GLY A 45 3.17 -14.25 -16.91
C GLY A 45 3.78 -15.22 -15.89
N ALA A 46 4.76 -14.79 -15.09
CA ALA A 46 5.37 -15.61 -14.05
C ALA A 46 4.35 -15.92 -12.93
N GLU A 47 4.40 -17.16 -12.42
CA GLU A 47 3.57 -17.58 -11.30
C GLU A 47 4.05 -16.93 -10.00
N ARG A 48 3.12 -16.55 -9.13
CA ARG A 48 3.42 -16.06 -7.78
C ARG A 48 3.93 -17.23 -6.93
N VAL A 49 5.11 -17.07 -6.35
CA VAL A 49 5.75 -18.08 -5.50
C VAL A 49 5.84 -17.67 -4.03
N GLY A 50 5.61 -16.40 -3.72
CA GLY A 50 5.80 -15.90 -2.36
C GLY A 50 5.11 -14.58 -2.07
N THR A 51 5.38 -14.10 -0.86
CA THR A 51 5.00 -12.79 -0.35
C THR A 51 6.20 -12.20 0.37
N VAL A 52 6.45 -10.92 0.13
CA VAL A 52 7.48 -10.13 0.81
C VAL A 52 6.79 -9.08 1.68
N ASP A 53 7.24 -8.88 2.91
CA ASP A 53 6.76 -7.78 3.75
C ASP A 53 7.65 -6.55 3.54
N LEU A 54 7.09 -5.51 2.92
CA LEU A 54 7.83 -4.29 2.60
C LEU A 54 8.25 -3.49 3.85
N ARG A 55 7.71 -3.81 5.04
CA ARG A 55 8.18 -3.24 6.31
C ARG A 55 9.63 -3.62 6.65
N GLU A 56 10.13 -4.70 6.07
CA GLU A 56 11.51 -5.16 6.29
C GLU A 56 12.54 -4.36 5.47
N TYR A 57 12.07 -3.47 4.60
CA TYR A 57 12.90 -2.72 3.65
C TYR A 57 12.79 -1.21 3.89
N GLU A 58 13.91 -0.50 3.74
CA GLU A 58 13.93 0.96 3.79
C GLU A 58 13.20 1.53 2.56
N GLY A 59 12.29 2.48 2.79
CA GLY A 59 11.61 3.23 1.74
C GLY A 59 12.26 4.60 1.54
N ARG A 60 12.31 5.07 0.29
CA ARG A 60 12.68 6.45 -0.06
C ARG A 60 11.58 7.16 -0.83
N VAL A 61 11.31 8.41 -0.47
CA VAL A 61 10.35 9.26 -1.19
C VAL A 61 10.90 9.60 -2.58
N VAL A 62 10.22 9.14 -3.63
CA VAL A 62 10.55 9.46 -5.03
C VAL A 62 9.93 10.79 -5.43
N THR A 63 8.68 11.03 -4.99
CA THR A 63 7.94 12.26 -5.22
C THR A 63 6.75 12.33 -4.27
N TRP A 64 6.22 13.53 -4.05
CA TRP A 64 5.10 13.76 -3.14
C TRP A 64 4.23 14.94 -3.60
N THR A 65 3.02 15.01 -3.06
CA THR A 65 2.12 16.16 -3.21
C THR A 65 1.17 16.26 -2.02
N THR A 66 0.65 17.46 -1.76
CA THR A 66 -0.38 17.67 -0.74
C THR A 66 -1.70 18.03 -1.41
N SER A 67 -2.72 17.21 -1.16
CA SER A 67 -4.10 17.52 -1.54
C SER A 67 -4.76 18.35 -0.43
N THR A 68 -5.19 19.56 -0.79
CA THR A 68 -5.92 20.48 0.10
C THR A 68 -7.42 20.54 -0.19
N ALA A 69 -7.91 19.63 -1.03
CA ALA A 69 -9.31 19.53 -1.44
C ALA A 69 -9.65 18.05 -1.60
N THR A 70 -9.81 17.34 -0.48
CA THR A 70 -9.92 15.87 -0.51
C THR A 70 -11.36 15.39 -0.69
N PRO A 71 -11.57 14.20 -1.28
CA PRO A 71 -12.87 13.58 -1.32
C PRO A 71 -13.41 13.33 0.11
N PRO A 72 -14.74 13.26 0.29
CA PRO A 72 -15.34 12.92 1.59
C PRO A 72 -14.75 11.64 2.20
N GLY A 73 -14.50 11.70 3.50
CA GLY A 73 -13.89 10.62 4.28
C GLY A 73 -12.37 10.57 4.23
N VAL A 74 -11.70 11.37 3.39
CA VAL A 74 -10.25 11.53 3.40
C VAL A 74 -9.92 12.81 4.15
N ARG A 75 -9.04 12.72 5.16
CA ARG A 75 -8.56 13.87 5.96
C ARG A 75 -8.04 14.99 5.06
N GLU A 76 -8.24 16.26 5.44
CA GLU A 76 -7.74 17.43 4.71
C GLU A 76 -6.94 18.33 5.67
N PRO A 77 -5.71 18.74 5.32
CA PRO A 77 -4.93 18.36 4.14
C PRO A 77 -4.44 16.91 4.18
N ASN A 78 -4.13 16.32 3.00
CA ASN A 78 -3.59 14.97 2.88
C ASN A 78 -2.32 14.96 2.02
N THR A 79 -1.18 14.71 2.65
CA THR A 79 0.10 14.54 1.97
C THR A 79 0.25 13.10 1.49
N LEU A 80 0.51 12.93 0.19
CA LEU A 80 0.69 11.65 -0.49
C LEU A 80 2.11 11.56 -1.04
N ALA A 81 2.72 10.39 -0.93
CA ALA A 81 4.06 10.12 -1.45
C ALA A 81 4.10 8.82 -2.25
N ILE A 82 4.93 8.81 -3.29
CA ILE A 82 5.39 7.59 -3.95
C ILE A 82 6.71 7.22 -3.31
N VAL A 83 6.78 6.02 -2.72
CA VAL A 83 7.94 5.48 -2.01
C VAL A 83 8.50 4.32 -2.81
N GLU A 84 9.82 4.29 -2.98
CA GLU A 84 10.57 3.17 -3.57
C GLU A 84 11.32 2.42 -2.47
N PHE A 85 11.24 1.09 -2.47
CA PHE A 85 11.88 0.24 -1.47
C PHE A 85 13.24 -0.27 -1.94
N GLU A 86 14.23 -0.22 -1.05
CA GLU A 86 15.58 -0.72 -1.29
C GLU A 86 15.63 -2.25 -1.11
N MET A 87 15.38 -3.00 -2.19
CA MET A 87 15.27 -4.47 -2.17
C MET A 87 16.60 -5.25 -1.98
N GLY A 88 17.73 -4.56 -1.80
CA GLY A 88 19.06 -5.15 -1.66
C GLY A 88 19.83 -5.29 -2.99
N ASP A 89 21.16 -5.45 -2.89
CA ASP A 89 22.07 -5.49 -4.06
C ASP A 89 21.91 -6.75 -4.93
N ASP A 90 21.39 -7.85 -4.36
CA ASP A 90 21.15 -9.11 -5.06
C ASP A 90 19.82 -9.12 -5.84
N TYR A 91 19.03 -8.03 -5.76
CA TYR A 91 17.76 -7.91 -6.46
C TYR A 91 17.92 -7.30 -7.85
N ASP A 92 17.72 -8.12 -8.88
CA ASP A 92 17.83 -7.72 -10.29
C ASP A 92 16.48 -7.30 -10.94
N GLY A 93 15.41 -7.19 -10.15
CA GLY A 93 14.08 -6.86 -10.64
C GLY A 93 13.80 -5.36 -10.81
N PRO A 94 12.64 -4.98 -11.35
CA PRO A 94 12.21 -3.58 -11.43
C PRO A 94 12.01 -2.95 -10.04
N PRO A 95 12.11 -1.62 -9.90
CA PRO A 95 11.90 -0.97 -8.61
C PRO A 95 10.51 -1.24 -8.02
N VAL A 96 10.48 -1.61 -6.74
CA VAL A 96 9.23 -1.84 -6.01
C VAL A 96 8.77 -0.52 -5.41
N ARG A 97 7.59 -0.04 -5.82
CA ARG A 97 7.06 1.27 -5.40
C ARG A 97 5.65 1.16 -4.86
N ALA A 98 5.35 1.99 -3.86
CA ALA A 98 4.01 2.12 -3.29
C ALA A 98 3.58 3.59 -3.22
N LEU A 99 2.29 3.84 -3.41
CA LEU A 99 1.65 5.13 -3.14
C LEU A 99 0.96 5.05 -1.78
N GLY A 100 1.21 6.03 -0.91
CA GLY A 100 0.60 6.07 0.42
C GLY A 100 0.51 7.47 0.99
N GLN A 101 -0.21 7.60 2.10
CA GLN A 101 -0.32 8.85 2.85
C GLN A 101 0.89 9.01 3.77
N ILE A 102 1.33 10.24 4.01
CA ILE A 102 2.27 10.53 5.10
C ILE A 102 1.51 10.50 6.43
N ALA A 103 2.12 9.91 7.44
CA ALA A 103 1.54 9.80 8.78
C ALA A 103 1.32 11.18 9.41
N GLU A 104 0.36 11.25 10.33
CA GLU A 104 0.11 12.43 11.16
C GLU A 104 1.16 12.50 12.28
N ARG A 105 1.53 13.72 12.68
CA ARG A 105 2.38 13.93 13.85
C ARG A 105 1.59 13.59 15.12
N GLU A 106 2.25 12.93 16.06
CA GLU A 106 1.64 12.53 17.35
C GLU A 106 1.56 13.70 18.37
N ASP A 107 1.63 14.95 17.91
CA ASP A 107 1.55 16.16 18.72
C ASP A 107 0.12 16.69 18.91
N GLY A 108 -0.87 16.01 18.31
CA GLY A 108 -2.28 16.36 18.37
C GLY A 108 -2.68 17.52 17.46
N SER A 109 -1.78 18.00 16.58
CA SER A 109 -2.07 19.04 15.58
C SER A 109 -3.00 18.55 14.47
N GLY A 110 -2.98 17.25 14.17
CA GLY A 110 -3.62 16.67 12.98
C GLY A 110 -2.86 16.99 11.68
N GLU A 111 -1.64 17.52 11.77
CA GLU A 111 -0.79 17.79 10.61
C GLU A 111 0.06 16.55 10.25
N THR A 112 0.33 16.35 8.96
CA THR A 112 1.26 15.29 8.52
C THR A 112 2.71 15.70 8.75
N PHE A 113 3.63 14.74 8.86
CA PHE A 113 5.05 15.04 8.74
C PHE A 113 5.36 15.78 7.44
N ASP A 114 6.42 16.60 7.46
CA ASP A 114 7.00 17.16 6.25
C ASP A 114 7.89 16.09 5.61
N VAL A 115 7.94 16.09 4.27
CA VAL A 115 8.79 15.19 3.48
C VAL A 115 9.37 15.93 2.29
N ASP A 116 10.59 15.56 1.92
CA ASP A 116 11.27 15.95 0.70
C ASP A 116 11.60 14.72 -0.15
N ILE A 117 11.94 14.97 -1.42
CA ILE A 117 12.39 13.90 -2.32
C ILE A 117 13.73 13.35 -1.79
N GLY A 118 13.81 12.04 -1.62
CA GLY A 118 14.97 11.32 -1.11
C GLY A 118 14.89 10.97 0.38
N ASP A 119 13.93 11.54 1.11
CA ASP A 119 13.74 11.23 2.53
C ASP A 119 13.46 9.76 2.76
N ARG A 120 14.01 9.25 3.86
CA ARG A 120 13.78 7.88 4.31
C ARG A 120 12.46 7.81 5.04
N VAL A 121 11.70 6.76 4.76
CA VAL A 121 10.41 6.50 5.38
C VAL A 121 10.24 5.01 5.66
N GLU A 122 9.43 4.70 6.66
CA GLU A 122 8.99 3.34 6.95
C GLU A 122 7.45 3.24 6.84
N PRO A 123 6.90 2.07 6.45
CA PRO A 123 5.48 1.83 6.51
C PRO A 123 5.02 1.67 7.97
N VAL A 124 4.02 2.45 8.38
CA VAL A 124 3.36 2.35 9.69
C VAL A 124 1.89 2.02 9.51
N TYR A 125 1.40 1.05 10.28
CA TYR A 125 -0.01 0.64 10.23
C TYR A 125 -0.91 1.73 10.79
N ALA A 126 -2.09 1.89 10.20
CA ALA A 126 -3.14 2.79 10.65
C ALA A 126 -4.48 2.06 10.57
N ASP A 127 -5.22 2.02 11.68
CA ASP A 127 -6.52 1.35 11.76
C ASP A 127 -7.59 2.00 10.85
N GLU A 128 -7.38 3.25 10.46
CA GLU A 128 -8.32 4.01 9.63
C GLU A 128 -7.63 5.02 8.70
N LEU A 129 -7.53 4.67 7.42
CA LEU A 129 -7.07 5.56 6.35
C LEU A 129 -8.14 6.56 5.92
N ARG A 130 -9.42 6.19 6.03
CA ARG A 130 -10.58 7.02 5.68
C ARG A 130 -11.75 6.77 6.62
N GLU A 131 -12.54 7.80 6.88
CA GLU A 131 -13.75 7.70 7.71
C GLU A 131 -14.82 6.84 7.02
N PRO A 132 -15.22 5.70 7.62
CA PRO A 132 -16.28 4.85 7.08
C PRO A 132 -17.61 5.62 7.00
N GLY A 133 -18.31 5.50 5.86
CA GLY A 133 -19.63 6.11 5.66
C GLY A 133 -19.64 7.61 5.29
N ALA A 134 -18.50 8.30 5.35
CA ALA A 134 -18.39 9.67 4.84
C ALA A 134 -18.38 9.72 3.29
N GLY A 135 -17.98 8.62 2.64
CA GLY A 135 -17.94 8.46 1.19
C GLY A 135 -19.15 7.75 0.58
N ILE A 136 -19.03 7.34 -0.70
CA ILE A 136 -20.08 6.61 -1.43
C ILE A 136 -20.07 5.08 -1.18
N ARG A 137 -19.07 4.58 -0.45
CA ARG A 137 -18.90 3.16 -0.15
C ARG A 137 -19.73 2.79 1.08
N GLU A 138 -20.33 1.59 1.03
CA GLU A 138 -21.03 1.02 2.18
C GLU A 138 -20.00 0.69 3.29
N PRO A 139 -20.19 1.15 4.54
CA PRO A 139 -19.18 1.04 5.60
C PRO A 139 -18.62 -0.37 5.86
N GLU A 140 -19.44 -1.41 5.75
CA GLU A 140 -19.05 -2.80 6.03
C GLU A 140 -18.51 -3.53 4.78
N SER A 141 -18.48 -2.86 3.62
CA SER A 141 -18.06 -3.49 2.35
C SER A 141 -16.56 -3.72 2.20
N GLN A 142 -15.74 -3.16 3.09
CA GLN A 142 -14.29 -3.31 3.09
C GLN A 142 -13.71 -2.92 4.45
N ASP A 143 -12.49 -3.36 4.70
CA ASP A 143 -11.66 -2.78 5.75
C ASP A 143 -11.20 -1.37 5.35
N TRP A 144 -10.95 -0.55 6.36
CA TRP A 144 -10.57 0.86 6.23
C TRP A 144 -9.16 1.14 6.75
N ASP A 145 -8.49 0.10 7.23
CA ASP A 145 -7.13 0.12 7.72
C ASP A 145 -6.12 0.09 6.56
N GLY A 146 -4.84 0.19 6.91
CA GLY A 146 -3.75 0.00 5.98
C GLY A 146 -2.47 0.67 6.46
N PHE A 147 -1.63 1.11 5.52
CA PHE A 147 -0.33 1.67 5.83
C PHE A 147 -0.22 3.14 5.40
N ARG A 148 0.46 3.92 6.25
CA ARG A 148 0.98 5.25 5.97
C ARG A 148 2.51 5.20 5.98
N PHE A 149 3.15 6.28 5.55
CA PHE A 149 4.59 6.43 5.61
C PHE A 149 4.99 7.42 6.69
N ARG A 150 5.89 7.00 7.57
CA ARG A 150 6.48 7.87 8.60
C ARG A 150 7.95 8.12 8.23
N PRO A 151 8.40 9.38 8.19
CA PRO A 151 9.83 9.69 8.05
C PRO A 151 10.65 9.07 9.18
N VAL A 152 11.81 8.54 8.83
CA VAL A 152 12.81 8.04 9.77
C VAL A 152 14.07 8.90 9.62
N GLU A 153 14.67 9.30 10.74
CA GLU A 153 15.87 10.17 10.77
C GLU A 153 17.12 9.47 10.20
#